data_AF-A0A8H5ID18-F1
#
_entry.id   AF-A0A8H5ID18-F1
#
_cell.length_a   1.000
_cell.length_b   1.000
_cell.length_c   1.000
_cell.angle_alpha   90.00
_cell.angle_beta   90.00
_cell.angle_gamma   90.00
#
_symmetry.space_group_name_H-M   'P 1'
#
loop_
_entity.id
_entity.type
_entity.pdbx_description
1 polymer ?
#
loop_
_entity_poly.entity_id
_entity_poly.type
_entity_poly.pdbx_seq_one_letter_code
_entity_poly.pdbx_strand_id
1 'polypeptide(L)'
;MLYYHLEKKNCFSGSGSSKDRGQGDNLVSCASSLKNATQYAIWKSHVGHTPPSNVYICAVNTRKFPQGQFARDMWLLDTYPHPRSNWLRLENPEYDNGEYLSQGMIHHGGRSSIFSLHDLISAGIYELYYEFADQSAKGSWTNRVLELRPNWREECRTSEKEFGQACEVAKGSLQEIDIWDAISMLLTFRKHHPTWLYDRWDGSEMQFSEPDEVGRFKALLKLMEDKFDSKLGDLSLEKTKRDAHLQKMGLVKGIFAI
;
A
#
# COMPACT_ATOMS: atom_id res chain seq x y z
N MET A 1 10.94 -22.96 -5.45
CA MET A 1 11.21 -21.73 -4.67
C MET A 1 9.92 -20.93 -4.49
N LEU A 2 9.30 -20.41 -5.56
CA LEU A 2 8.02 -19.66 -5.48
C LEU A 2 6.89 -20.43 -4.76
N TYR A 3 6.63 -21.68 -5.15
CA TYR A 3 5.65 -22.54 -4.49
C TYR A 3 5.89 -22.67 -2.97
N TYR A 4 7.15 -22.88 -2.55
CA TYR A 4 7.48 -23.01 -1.14
C TYR A 4 7.27 -21.68 -0.40
N HIS A 5 7.61 -20.56 -1.02
CA HIS A 5 7.41 -19.23 -0.47
C HIS A 5 5.93 -18.92 -0.22
N LEU A 6 5.07 -19.22 -1.20
CA LEU A 6 3.64 -18.90 -1.13
C LEU A 6 2.86 -19.86 -0.20
N GLU A 7 3.26 -21.14 -0.11
CA GLU A 7 2.48 -22.16 0.61
C GLU A 7 3.07 -22.58 1.95
N LYS A 8 4.40 -22.53 2.10
CA LYS A 8 5.11 -23.20 3.20
C LYS A 8 5.93 -22.26 4.08
N LYS A 9 6.21 -21.03 3.62
CA LYS A 9 6.88 -20.04 4.44
C LYS A 9 5.92 -19.58 5.53
N ASN A 10 6.17 -20.03 6.76
CA ASN A 10 5.46 -19.53 7.93
C ASN A 10 5.83 -18.05 8.14
N CYS A 11 4.99 -17.14 7.66
CA CYS A 11 5.07 -15.70 7.95
C CYS A 11 4.81 -15.37 9.43
N PHE A 12 4.51 -16.38 10.26
CA PHE A 12 4.00 -16.25 11.62
C PHE A 12 5.00 -16.66 12.72
N SER A 13 6.09 -17.35 12.38
CA SER A 13 7.12 -17.72 13.35
C SER A 13 8.31 -16.76 13.24
N GLY A 14 8.35 -15.76 14.12
CA GLY A 14 9.52 -14.87 14.29
C GLY A 14 10.74 -15.55 14.94
N SER A 15 10.68 -16.85 15.22
CA SER A 15 11.85 -17.60 15.64
C SER A 15 12.62 -18.05 14.41
N GLY A 16 13.90 -17.66 14.35
CA GLY A 16 14.90 -18.32 13.52
C GLY A 16 15.14 -19.76 13.98
N SER A 17 14.10 -20.59 14.00
CA SER A 17 14.23 -22.02 14.21
C SER A 17 14.85 -22.61 12.96
N SER A 18 16.17 -22.62 12.98
CA SER A 18 17.13 -23.24 12.07
C SER A 18 16.99 -24.77 11.96
N LYS A 19 15.76 -25.29 11.96
CA LYS A 19 15.46 -26.72 11.74
C LYS A 19 15.09 -27.05 10.29
N ASP A 20 14.70 -26.09 9.47
CA ASP A 20 14.63 -26.25 8.00
C ASP A 20 15.95 -25.81 7.35
N ARG A 21 17.03 -26.54 7.65
CA ARG A 21 18.33 -26.37 6.96
C ARG A 21 18.23 -26.99 5.56
N GLY A 22 17.72 -26.24 4.59
CA GLY A 22 17.85 -26.64 3.19
C GLY A 22 17.09 -25.81 2.14
N GLN A 23 16.06 -25.05 2.51
CA GLN A 23 15.25 -24.28 1.53
C GLN A 23 14.88 -22.90 2.08
N GLY A 24 15.89 -22.08 2.42
CA GLY A 24 15.65 -20.64 2.50
C GLY A 24 15.35 -20.12 1.10
N ASP A 25 14.16 -19.60 0.85
CA ASP A 25 13.94 -18.76 -0.32
C ASP A 25 14.53 -17.38 -0.08
N ASN A 26 15.02 -16.76 -1.15
CA ASN A 26 15.48 -15.38 -1.13
C ASN A 26 14.36 -14.43 -1.56
N LEU A 27 13.09 -14.79 -1.31
CA LEU A 27 11.94 -13.99 -1.69
C LEU A 27 11.42 -13.19 -0.48
N VAL A 28 10.99 -11.96 -0.75
CA VAL A 28 10.38 -11.05 0.23
C VAL A 28 9.03 -10.62 -0.32
N SER A 29 7.97 -10.92 0.43
CA SER A 29 6.61 -10.44 0.17
C SER A 29 6.43 -9.02 0.68
N CYS A 30 5.78 -8.20 -0.13
CA CYS A 30 5.38 -6.85 0.21
C CYS A 30 3.90 -6.67 -0.17
N ALA A 31 3.14 -5.88 0.59
CA ALA A 31 1.78 -5.50 0.24
C ALA A 31 1.78 -4.17 -0.53
N SER A 32 0.96 -4.04 -1.58
CA SER A 32 0.72 -2.74 -2.26
C SER A 32 -0.31 -1.87 -1.54
N SER A 33 -1.08 -2.47 -0.62
CA SER A 33 -2.08 -1.78 0.18
C SER A 33 -1.54 -1.39 1.56
N LEU A 34 -1.38 -0.09 1.79
CA LEU A 34 -1.06 0.43 3.14
C LEU A 34 -2.19 0.14 4.14
N LYS A 35 -3.45 0.04 3.69
CA LYS A 35 -4.58 -0.41 4.52
C LYS A 35 -4.32 -1.84 5.05
N ASN A 36 -3.96 -2.76 4.15
CA ASN A 36 -3.66 -4.14 4.54
C ASN A 36 -2.44 -4.23 5.45
N ALA A 37 -1.38 -3.48 5.16
CA ALA A 37 -0.17 -3.46 6.00
C ALA A 37 -0.43 -2.87 7.39
N THR A 38 -1.24 -1.81 7.48
CA THR A 38 -1.71 -1.25 8.75
C THR A 38 -2.46 -2.30 9.57
N GLN A 39 -3.43 -3.00 8.95
CA GLN A 39 -4.17 -4.06 9.64
C GLN A 39 -3.28 -5.22 10.06
N TYR A 40 -2.31 -5.62 9.23
CA TYR A 40 -1.31 -6.63 9.58
C TYR A 40 -0.48 -6.21 10.80
N ALA A 41 -0.01 -4.96 10.84
CA ALA A 41 0.76 -4.45 11.96
C ALA A 41 -0.05 -4.47 13.27
N ILE A 42 -1.32 -4.04 13.22
CA ILE A 42 -2.24 -4.10 14.36
C ILE A 42 -2.42 -5.53 14.85
N TRP A 43 -2.71 -6.45 13.92
CA TRP A 43 -2.88 -7.86 14.21
C TRP A 43 -1.61 -8.47 14.82
N LYS A 44 -0.45 -8.20 14.24
CA LYS A 44 0.85 -8.70 14.69
C LYS A 44 1.20 -8.19 16.09
N SER A 45 0.92 -6.92 16.37
CA SER A 45 1.09 -6.35 17.70
C SER A 45 0.21 -7.05 18.73
N HIS A 46 -1.06 -7.29 18.38
CA HIS A 46 -2.03 -7.90 19.28
C HIS A 46 -1.79 -9.40 19.52
N VAL A 47 -1.78 -10.20 18.46
CA VAL A 47 -1.64 -11.67 18.51
C VAL A 47 -0.23 -12.09 18.87
N GLY A 48 0.78 -11.37 18.37
CA GLY A 48 2.18 -11.63 18.69
C GLY A 48 2.62 -11.04 20.03
N HIS A 49 1.72 -10.41 20.79
CA HIS A 49 2.01 -9.69 22.04
C HIS A 49 3.22 -8.75 21.94
N THR A 50 3.44 -8.19 20.75
CA THR A 50 4.57 -7.32 20.45
C THR A 50 4.12 -5.88 20.64
N PRO A 51 4.79 -5.07 21.46
CA PRO A 51 4.43 -3.67 21.64
C PRO A 51 4.35 -2.95 20.28
N PRO A 52 3.38 -2.03 20.07
CA PRO A 52 3.27 -1.29 18.81
C PRO A 52 4.56 -0.56 18.39
N SER A 53 5.40 -0.15 19.34
CA SER A 53 6.70 0.47 19.09
C SER A 53 7.73 -0.48 18.47
N ASN A 54 7.50 -1.80 18.56
CA ASN A 54 8.38 -2.85 18.04
C ASN A 54 7.81 -3.54 16.79
N VAL A 55 6.67 -3.07 16.27
CA VAL A 55 6.10 -3.51 15.00
C VAL A 55 6.32 -2.41 13.99
N TYR A 56 7.08 -2.68 12.92
CA TYR A 56 7.45 -1.69 11.93
C TYR A 56 6.77 -1.95 10.59
N ILE A 57 6.47 -0.88 9.88
CA ILE A 57 6.04 -0.88 8.49
C ILE A 57 7.14 -0.21 7.67
N CYS A 58 7.58 -0.85 6.59
CA CYS A 58 8.55 -0.26 5.67
C CYS A 58 7.85 0.10 4.35
N ALA A 59 7.48 1.38 4.18
CA ALA A 59 6.89 1.89 2.95
C ALA A 59 7.98 2.21 1.91
N VAL A 60 8.08 1.38 0.88
CA VAL A 60 9.07 1.41 -0.19
C VAL A 60 8.61 2.30 -1.34
N ASN A 61 9.43 3.30 -1.69
CA ASN A 61 9.24 4.07 -2.90
C ASN A 61 9.85 3.31 -4.08
N THR A 62 9.03 2.55 -4.82
CA THR A 62 9.55 1.67 -5.88
C THR A 62 10.15 2.42 -7.06
N ARG A 63 9.87 3.73 -7.20
CA ARG A 63 10.50 4.62 -8.21
C ARG A 63 12.02 4.74 -8.00
N LYS A 64 12.50 4.47 -6.78
CA LYS A 64 13.92 4.48 -6.43
C LYS A 64 14.57 3.09 -6.61
N PHE A 65 13.86 2.12 -7.19
CA PHE A 65 14.35 0.75 -7.43
C PHE A 65 14.33 0.42 -8.93
N PRO A 66 15.23 -0.46 -9.39
CA PRO A 66 15.21 -0.99 -10.76
C PRO A 66 13.83 -1.54 -11.17
N GLN A 67 13.43 -1.23 -12.41
CA GLN A 67 12.24 -1.81 -13.00
C GLN A 67 12.32 -3.34 -13.00
N GLY A 68 11.24 -3.98 -12.55
CA GLY A 68 11.16 -5.45 -12.47
C GLY A 68 11.68 -6.05 -11.16
N GLN A 69 12.19 -5.24 -10.23
CA GLN A 69 12.60 -5.75 -8.90
C GLN A 69 11.42 -6.28 -8.08
N PHE A 70 10.22 -5.74 -8.29
CA PHE A 70 8.99 -6.20 -7.66
C PHE A 70 8.08 -6.80 -8.74
N ALA A 71 7.71 -8.07 -8.56
CA ALA A 71 6.80 -8.81 -9.42
C ALA A 71 5.52 -9.11 -8.65
N ARG A 72 4.37 -8.83 -9.26
CA ARG A 72 3.08 -9.10 -8.62
C ARG A 72 2.85 -10.60 -8.49
N ASP A 73 2.38 -11.04 -7.32
CA ASP A 73 2.11 -12.45 -7.05
C ASP A 73 1.09 -13.03 -8.03
N MET A 74 0.01 -12.30 -8.35
CA MET A 74 -1.04 -12.74 -9.27
C MET A 74 -0.50 -13.02 -10.68
N TRP A 75 0.46 -12.23 -11.18
CA TRP A 75 1.10 -12.50 -12.47
C TRP A 75 1.95 -13.77 -12.42
N LEU A 76 2.64 -14.00 -11.30
CA LEU A 76 3.40 -15.23 -11.09
C LEU A 76 2.45 -16.43 -10.95
N LEU A 77 1.32 -16.27 -10.26
CA LEU A 77 0.30 -17.30 -10.06
C LEU A 77 -0.34 -17.77 -11.37
N ASP A 78 -0.58 -16.84 -12.30
CA ASP A 78 -1.08 -17.14 -13.64
C ASP A 78 -0.02 -17.83 -14.53
N THR A 79 1.25 -17.48 -14.35
CA THR A 79 2.35 -17.98 -15.19
C THR A 79 2.78 -19.41 -14.86
N TYR A 80 2.71 -19.84 -13.60
CA TYR A 80 3.16 -21.17 -13.17
C TYR A 80 1.98 -22.06 -12.71
N PRO A 81 2.09 -23.40 -12.76
CA PRO A 81 1.08 -24.30 -12.20
C PRO A 81 1.10 -24.22 -10.65
N HIS A 82 -0.04 -23.94 -10.03
CA HIS A 82 -0.16 -23.77 -8.57
C HIS A 82 -1.18 -24.73 -7.91
N PRO A 83 -1.02 -25.05 -6.62
CA PRO A 83 -1.95 -25.87 -5.84
C PRO A 83 -3.26 -25.12 -5.52
N ARG A 84 -4.27 -25.88 -5.06
CA ARG A 84 -5.65 -25.39 -4.83
C ARG A 84 -5.80 -24.26 -3.82
N SER A 85 -4.89 -24.12 -2.86
CA SER A 85 -4.95 -23.13 -1.78
C SER A 85 -4.90 -21.68 -2.29
N ASN A 86 -4.16 -21.42 -3.37
CA ASN A 86 -4.10 -20.11 -4.01
C ASN A 86 -5.31 -19.83 -4.92
N TRP A 87 -6.16 -20.82 -5.19
CA TRP A 87 -7.36 -20.63 -6.00
C TRP A 87 -8.35 -19.67 -5.34
N LEU A 88 -8.43 -19.61 -4.01
CA LEU A 88 -9.30 -18.64 -3.33
C LEU A 88 -8.95 -17.19 -3.68
N ARG A 89 -7.66 -16.86 -3.88
CA ARG A 89 -7.22 -15.52 -4.32
C ARG A 89 -7.46 -15.28 -5.81
N LEU A 90 -7.35 -16.34 -6.63
CA LEU A 90 -7.57 -16.28 -8.08
C LEU A 90 -9.07 -16.23 -8.45
N GLU A 91 -9.93 -16.90 -7.68
CA GLU A 91 -11.36 -17.00 -7.90
C GLU A 91 -12.15 -15.88 -7.20
N ASN A 92 -11.63 -15.34 -6.09
CA ASN A 92 -12.25 -14.24 -5.37
C ASN A 92 -11.29 -13.04 -5.24
N PRO A 93 -11.45 -12.01 -6.10
CA PRO A 93 -10.65 -10.78 -6.06
C PRO A 93 -10.68 -10.06 -4.71
N GLU A 94 -11.69 -10.30 -3.87
CA GLU A 94 -11.74 -9.69 -2.54
C GLU A 94 -10.63 -10.20 -1.62
N TYR A 95 -10.06 -11.39 -1.89
CA TYR A 95 -8.90 -11.93 -1.17
C TYR A 95 -7.56 -11.45 -1.73
N ASP A 96 -7.56 -10.69 -2.82
CA ASP A 96 -6.35 -10.05 -3.32
C ASP A 96 -5.91 -8.95 -2.35
N ASN A 97 -4.73 -9.12 -1.77
CA ASN A 97 -4.12 -8.16 -0.84
C ASN A 97 -3.07 -7.28 -1.54
N GLY A 98 -2.93 -7.45 -2.86
CA GLY A 98 -1.99 -6.74 -3.70
C GLY A 98 -0.56 -7.13 -3.39
N GLU A 99 -0.28 -8.43 -3.26
CA GLU A 99 1.05 -8.91 -2.89
C GLU A 99 2.03 -8.80 -4.06
N TYR A 100 3.25 -8.36 -3.74
CA TYR A 100 4.37 -8.30 -4.66
C TYR A 100 5.54 -9.03 -4.04
N LEU A 101 6.27 -9.77 -4.86
CA LEU A 101 7.48 -10.45 -4.48
C LEU A 101 8.68 -9.71 -5.03
N SER A 102 9.71 -9.58 -4.21
CA SER A 102 11.05 -9.22 -4.66
C SER A 102 12.03 -10.32 -4.29
N GLN A 103 13.15 -10.37 -5.01
CA GLN A 103 14.18 -11.36 -4.79
C GLN A 103 15.47 -10.72 -4.29
N GLY A 104 16.12 -11.38 -3.33
CA GLY A 104 17.38 -10.96 -2.72
C GLY A 104 17.20 -9.89 -1.65
N MET A 105 18.30 -9.23 -1.31
CA MET A 105 18.35 -8.19 -0.29
C MET A 105 17.81 -6.86 -0.85
N ILE A 106 16.81 -6.28 -0.18
CA ILE A 106 16.26 -4.97 -0.54
C ILE A 106 17.03 -3.89 0.22
N HIS A 107 17.85 -3.12 -0.48
CA HIS A 107 18.56 -1.99 0.13
C HIS A 107 17.62 -0.77 0.30
N HIS A 108 16.91 -0.70 1.42
CA HIS A 108 15.85 0.30 1.63
C HIS A 108 16.33 1.70 2.03
N GLY A 109 17.61 1.89 2.41
CA GLY A 109 18.13 3.18 2.89
C GLY A 109 17.95 4.32 1.87
N GLY A 110 17.34 5.43 2.29
CA GLY A 110 17.01 6.58 1.44
C GLY A 110 15.94 6.32 0.36
N ARG A 111 15.33 5.12 0.39
CA ARG A 111 14.36 4.65 -0.60
C ARG A 111 13.04 4.16 -0.01
N SER A 112 12.96 4.12 1.31
CA SER A 112 11.77 3.69 2.03
C SER A 112 11.59 4.53 3.30
N SER A 113 10.34 4.76 3.69
CA SER A 113 9.99 5.25 5.03
C SER A 113 9.83 4.06 5.96
N ILE A 114 10.48 4.07 7.12
CA ILE A 114 10.28 3.07 8.17
C ILE A 114 9.71 3.80 9.38
N PHE A 115 8.61 3.27 9.90
CA PHE A 115 7.91 3.81 11.06
C PHE A 115 7.29 2.66 11.83
N SER A 116 7.16 2.83 13.15
CA SER A 116 6.48 1.85 13.99
C SER A 116 4.96 2.00 13.90
N LEU A 117 4.23 0.96 14.29
CA LEU A 117 2.78 1.05 14.47
C LEU A 117 2.44 2.11 15.53
N HIS A 118 3.28 2.26 16.56
CA HIS A 118 3.13 3.33 17.53
C HIS A 118 3.20 4.72 16.88
N ASP A 119 4.13 4.95 15.95
CA ASP A 119 4.26 6.24 15.25
C ASP A 119 3.02 6.53 14.41
N LEU A 120 2.52 5.51 13.70
CA LEU A 120 1.31 5.61 12.88
C LEU A 120 0.07 5.92 13.74
N ILE A 121 -0.06 5.27 14.90
CA ILE A 121 -1.13 5.55 15.88
C ILE A 121 -0.99 6.96 16.42
N SER A 122 0.21 7.35 16.88
CA SER A 122 0.48 8.67 17.45
C SER A 122 0.26 9.80 16.46
N ALA A 123 0.47 9.54 15.16
CA ALA A 123 0.24 10.50 14.09
C ALA A 123 -1.23 10.64 13.67
N GLY A 124 -2.13 9.81 14.21
CA GLY A 124 -3.57 10.00 14.07
C GLY A 124 -4.32 8.99 13.19
N ILE A 125 -3.77 7.80 12.93
CA ILE A 125 -4.42 6.84 12.02
C ILE A 125 -5.78 6.35 12.53
N TYR A 126 -5.98 6.29 13.84
CA TYR A 126 -7.26 5.89 14.44
C TYR A 126 -8.29 7.02 14.40
N GLU A 127 -7.83 8.26 14.45
CA GLU A 127 -8.66 9.45 14.30
C GLU A 127 -9.12 9.64 12.85
N LEU A 128 -8.29 9.21 11.89
CA LEU A 128 -8.63 9.17 10.47
C LEU A 128 -9.53 7.97 10.13
N TYR A 129 -9.24 6.79 10.70
CA TYR A 129 -9.96 5.54 10.46
C TYR A 129 -10.22 4.79 11.77
N TYR A 130 -11.31 5.14 12.46
CA TYR A 130 -11.65 4.61 13.79
C TYR A 130 -11.85 3.08 13.81
N GLU A 131 -12.18 2.47 12.68
CA GLU A 131 -12.37 1.02 12.58
C GLU A 131 -11.09 0.21 12.81
N PHE A 132 -9.92 0.85 12.71
CA PHE A 132 -8.64 0.25 13.11
C PHE A 132 -8.43 0.22 14.64
N ALA A 133 -9.16 1.04 15.40
CA ALA A 133 -9.10 1.06 16.87
C ALA A 133 -9.98 -0.02 17.54
N ASP A 134 -10.82 -0.70 16.75
CA ASP A 134 -11.74 -1.75 17.20
C ASP A 134 -10.99 -2.92 17.82
N GLN A 135 -11.09 -3.07 19.15
CA GLN A 135 -10.39 -4.10 19.90
C GLN A 135 -10.85 -5.51 19.52
N SER A 136 -12.13 -5.68 19.15
CA SER A 136 -12.69 -6.98 18.79
C SER A 136 -12.11 -7.49 17.47
N ALA A 137 -11.71 -6.57 16.59
CA ALA A 137 -11.15 -6.88 15.28
C ALA A 137 -9.63 -7.07 15.27
N LYS A 138 -8.91 -6.77 16.37
CA LYS A 138 -7.43 -6.89 16.42
C LYS A 138 -6.93 -8.32 16.27
N GLY A 139 -7.76 -9.32 16.57
CA GLY A 139 -7.45 -10.74 16.34
C GLY A 139 -7.55 -11.17 14.88
N SER A 140 -8.10 -10.31 14.00
CA SER A 140 -8.37 -10.61 12.59
C SER A 140 -7.48 -9.79 11.67
N TRP A 141 -6.72 -10.46 10.81
CA TRP A 141 -5.95 -9.79 9.75
C TRP A 141 -6.76 -9.71 8.45
N THR A 142 -6.66 -10.73 7.59
CA THR A 142 -7.26 -10.70 6.24
C THR A 142 -8.78 -10.59 6.29
N ASN A 143 -9.43 -11.28 7.23
CA ASN A 143 -10.87 -11.18 7.43
C ASN A 143 -11.31 -9.76 7.79
N ARG A 144 -10.51 -9.02 8.56
CA ARG A 144 -10.85 -7.63 8.87
C ARG A 144 -10.73 -6.73 7.63
N VAL A 145 -9.71 -6.93 6.80
CA VAL A 145 -9.58 -6.17 5.54
C VAL A 145 -10.77 -6.46 4.61
N LEU A 146 -11.21 -7.72 4.55
CA LEU A 146 -12.41 -8.13 3.82
C LEU A 146 -13.67 -7.46 4.34
N GLU A 147 -13.86 -7.37 5.66
CA GLU A 147 -14.99 -6.67 6.27
C GLU A 147 -14.97 -5.15 5.98
N LEU A 148 -13.79 -4.52 6.00
CA LEU A 148 -13.67 -3.08 5.80
C LEU A 148 -13.92 -2.68 4.33
N ARG A 149 -13.54 -3.52 3.37
CA ARG A 149 -13.63 -3.20 1.93
C ARG A 149 -15.04 -2.78 1.49
N PRO A 150 -16.11 -3.56 1.72
CA PRO A 150 -17.47 -3.17 1.35
C PRO A 150 -17.90 -1.84 1.98
N ASN A 151 -17.64 -1.66 3.29
CA ASN A 151 -18.01 -0.44 4.01
C ASN A 151 -17.28 0.80 3.48
N TRP A 152 -16.11 0.60 2.88
CA TRP A 152 -15.24 1.65 2.38
C TRP A 152 -15.37 1.87 0.86
N ARG A 153 -16.30 1.15 0.20
CA ARG A 153 -16.66 1.35 -1.21
C ARG A 153 -17.67 2.48 -1.41
N GLU A 154 -18.49 2.77 -0.40
CA GLU A 154 -19.45 3.86 -0.49
C GLU A 154 -18.75 5.21 -0.60
N GLU A 155 -19.25 6.04 -1.51
CA GLU A 155 -18.63 7.32 -1.81
C GLU A 155 -18.91 8.33 -0.70
N CYS A 156 -17.84 8.92 -0.16
CA CYS A 156 -17.93 9.97 0.86
C CYS A 156 -17.12 11.20 0.46
N ARG A 157 -17.54 12.39 0.92
CA ARG A 157 -16.76 13.61 0.73
C ARG A 157 -15.61 13.64 1.73
N THR A 158 -14.41 13.97 1.27
CA THR A 158 -13.29 14.25 2.19
C THR A 158 -13.58 15.57 2.92
N SER A 159 -13.73 15.52 4.23
CA SER A 159 -13.81 16.71 5.06
C SER A 159 -12.44 17.38 5.23
N GLU A 160 -12.42 18.68 5.52
CA GLU A 160 -11.16 19.39 5.85
C GLU A 160 -10.44 18.76 7.04
N LYS A 161 -11.21 18.21 8.00
CA LYS A 161 -10.68 17.49 9.15
C LYS A 161 -9.94 16.22 8.73
N GLU A 162 -10.54 15.38 7.88
CA GLU A 162 -9.90 14.15 7.38
C GLU A 162 -8.65 14.48 6.56
N PHE A 163 -8.70 15.52 5.71
CA PHE A 163 -7.54 15.98 4.97
C PHE A 163 -6.41 16.41 5.91
N GLY A 164 -6.73 17.22 6.93
CA GLY A 164 -5.77 17.64 7.96
C GLY A 164 -5.17 16.46 8.71
N GLN A 165 -5.98 15.48 9.12
CA GLN A 165 -5.51 14.25 9.76
C GLN A 165 -4.60 13.44 8.85
N ALA A 166 -4.95 13.27 7.57
CA ALA A 166 -4.10 12.59 6.61
C ALA A 166 -2.74 13.30 6.42
N CYS A 167 -2.72 14.64 6.46
CA CYS A 167 -1.47 15.41 6.42
C CYS A 167 -0.58 15.12 7.63
N GLU A 168 -1.15 15.08 8.84
CA GLU A 168 -0.38 14.80 10.06
C GLU A 168 0.15 13.37 10.08
N VAL A 169 -0.66 12.39 9.67
CA VAL A 169 -0.22 10.99 9.52
C VAL A 169 0.93 10.90 8.50
N ALA A 170 0.80 11.55 7.35
CA ALA A 170 1.80 11.52 6.29
C ALA A 170 3.14 12.15 6.74
N LYS A 171 3.12 13.33 7.37
CA LYS A 171 4.33 13.97 7.91
C LYS A 171 5.00 13.15 9.01
N GLY A 172 4.18 12.54 9.88
CA GLY A 172 4.67 11.76 11.01
C GLY A 172 5.34 10.45 10.60
N SER A 173 4.77 9.75 9.61
CA SER A 173 5.14 8.35 9.31
C SER A 173 5.75 8.13 7.91
N LEU A 174 5.51 8.99 6.93
CA LEU A 174 5.84 8.72 5.51
C LEU A 174 6.87 9.70 4.92
N GLN A 175 7.91 10.05 5.70
CA GLN A 175 8.85 11.15 5.39
C GLN A 175 9.69 10.96 4.11
N GLU A 176 9.96 9.73 3.68
CA GLU A 176 10.70 9.41 2.45
C GLU A 176 9.80 9.21 1.22
N ILE A 177 8.49 9.35 1.41
CA ILE A 177 7.46 9.37 0.38
C ILE A 177 7.09 10.83 0.10
N ASP A 178 6.77 11.15 -1.16
CA ASP A 178 6.23 12.47 -1.47
C ASP A 178 4.97 12.74 -0.65
N ILE A 179 4.85 13.93 -0.07
CA ILE A 179 3.78 14.23 0.87
C ILE A 179 2.39 14.12 0.23
N TRP A 180 2.25 14.47 -1.05
CA TRP A 180 0.98 14.36 -1.76
C TRP A 180 0.65 12.92 -2.12
N ASP A 181 1.66 12.13 -2.47
CA ASP A 181 1.49 10.68 -2.65
C ASP A 181 1.03 10.04 -1.33
N ALA A 182 1.67 10.38 -0.22
CA ALA A 182 1.35 9.86 1.11
C ALA A 182 -0.08 10.23 1.55
N ILE A 183 -0.47 11.50 1.42
CA ILE A 183 -1.84 11.96 1.72
C ILE A 183 -2.84 11.24 0.82
N SER A 184 -2.55 11.14 -0.48
CA SER A 184 -3.41 10.46 -1.45
C SER A 184 -3.59 8.99 -1.10
N MET A 185 -2.50 8.28 -0.78
CA MET A 185 -2.55 6.88 -0.34
C MET A 185 -3.43 6.68 0.89
N LEU A 186 -3.32 7.55 1.88
CA LEU A 186 -4.13 7.49 3.09
C LEU A 186 -5.60 7.72 2.75
N LEU A 187 -5.91 8.81 2.07
CA LEU A 187 -7.28 9.17 1.71
C LEU A 187 -7.95 8.17 0.77
N THR A 188 -7.21 7.39 -0.03
CA THR A 188 -7.83 6.41 -0.94
C THR A 188 -8.15 5.09 -0.26
N PHE A 189 -7.94 4.96 1.04
CA PHE A 189 -8.39 3.79 1.81
C PHE A 189 -9.90 3.57 1.65
N ARG A 190 -10.67 4.66 1.65
CA ARG A 190 -12.10 4.71 1.29
C ARG A 190 -12.31 5.34 -0.07
N LYS A 191 -13.49 5.15 -0.66
CA LYS A 191 -13.91 5.89 -1.85
C LYS A 191 -14.24 7.32 -1.47
N HIS A 192 -13.21 8.16 -1.37
CA HIS A 192 -13.40 9.59 -1.20
C HIS A 192 -13.59 10.27 -2.56
N HIS A 193 -14.57 11.16 -2.65
CA HIS A 193 -14.61 12.15 -3.72
C HIS A 193 -13.58 13.25 -3.37
N PRO A 194 -12.52 13.45 -4.17
CA PRO A 194 -11.52 14.49 -3.92
C PRO A 194 -12.09 15.84 -4.37
N THR A 195 -13.11 16.34 -3.68
CA THR A 195 -13.72 17.66 -3.98
C THR A 195 -12.71 18.81 -3.94
N TRP A 196 -11.62 18.64 -3.17
CA TRP A 196 -10.48 19.56 -3.11
C TRP A 196 -9.62 19.57 -4.39
N LEU A 197 -9.76 18.56 -5.24
CA LEU A 197 -9.04 18.42 -6.49
C LEU A 197 -9.97 18.55 -7.71
N TYR A 198 -11.20 18.06 -7.67
CA TYR A 198 -12.18 18.16 -8.77
C TYR A 198 -13.63 18.25 -8.30
N ASP A 199 -14.46 18.89 -9.12
CA ASP A 199 -15.92 18.96 -8.92
C ASP A 199 -16.65 17.65 -9.27
N ARG A 200 -16.02 16.77 -10.06
CA ARG A 200 -16.52 15.42 -10.38
C ARG A 200 -15.37 14.42 -10.41
N TRP A 201 -15.56 13.31 -9.70
CA TRP A 201 -14.69 12.14 -9.71
C TRP A 201 -15.54 10.89 -9.96
N ASP A 202 -15.36 10.25 -11.11
CA ASP A 202 -15.94 8.94 -11.35
C ASP A 202 -14.85 7.86 -11.29
N GLY A 203 -14.64 7.33 -10.09
CA GLY A 203 -13.72 6.22 -9.87
C GLY A 203 -14.22 4.87 -10.40
N SER A 204 -15.42 4.81 -10.99
CA SER A 204 -15.99 3.57 -11.54
C SER A 204 -15.47 3.21 -12.92
N GLU A 205 -14.85 4.16 -13.65
CA GLU A 205 -14.37 3.93 -15.02
C GLU A 205 -13.03 3.17 -15.09
N MET A 206 -12.26 3.08 -14.00
CA MET A 206 -10.98 2.36 -13.99
C MET A 206 -11.04 1.11 -13.12
N GLN A 207 -11.37 -0.02 -13.75
CA GLN A 207 -11.17 -1.33 -13.14
C GLN A 207 -9.67 -1.65 -13.11
N PHE A 208 -9.04 -1.48 -11.94
CA PHE A 208 -7.71 -2.01 -11.70
C PHE A 208 -7.85 -3.44 -11.20
N SER A 209 -6.94 -4.31 -11.63
CA SER A 209 -6.87 -5.68 -11.10
C SER A 209 -6.40 -5.73 -9.65
N GLU A 210 -5.97 -4.62 -9.05
CA GLU A 210 -5.42 -4.49 -7.69
C GLU A 210 -6.50 -4.21 -6.64
N PRO A 211 -6.17 -4.28 -5.33
CA PRO A 211 -7.09 -3.89 -4.27
C PRO A 211 -7.70 -2.51 -4.50
N ASP A 212 -8.99 -2.35 -4.18
CA ASP A 212 -9.76 -1.14 -4.49
C ASP A 212 -9.05 0.17 -4.08
N GLU A 213 -8.41 0.20 -2.91
CA GLU A 213 -7.67 1.36 -2.39
C GLU A 213 -6.43 1.73 -3.22
N VAL A 214 -5.78 0.72 -3.81
CA VAL A 214 -4.61 0.89 -4.68
C VAL A 214 -5.07 1.36 -6.06
N GLY A 215 -6.17 0.80 -6.56
CA GLY A 215 -6.80 1.26 -7.80
C GLY A 215 -7.22 2.73 -7.71
N ARG A 216 -7.90 3.11 -6.61
CA ARG A 216 -8.26 4.51 -6.33
C ARG A 216 -7.04 5.43 -6.27
N PHE A 217 -5.97 5.00 -5.59
CA PHE A 217 -4.72 5.76 -5.54
C PHE A 217 -4.14 6.00 -6.93
N LYS A 218 -4.05 4.94 -7.76
CA LYS A 218 -3.51 5.06 -9.13
C LYS A 218 -4.36 5.94 -10.03
N ALA A 219 -5.68 5.82 -9.96
CA ALA A 219 -6.56 6.74 -10.65
C ALA A 219 -6.29 8.19 -10.21
N LEU A 220 -6.08 8.41 -8.91
CA LEU A 220 -5.90 9.77 -8.37
C LEU A 220 -4.59 10.38 -8.84
N LEU A 221 -3.51 9.59 -8.84
CA LEU A 221 -2.24 9.98 -9.43
C LEU A 221 -2.38 10.37 -10.90
N LYS A 222 -3.02 9.50 -11.71
CA LYS A 222 -3.22 9.76 -13.14
C LYS A 222 -4.02 11.03 -13.39
N LEU A 223 -5.07 11.27 -12.61
CA LEU A 223 -5.86 12.48 -12.75
C LEU A 223 -5.07 13.72 -12.35
N MET A 224 -4.28 13.67 -11.27
CA MET A 224 -3.37 14.75 -10.92
C MET A 224 -2.43 15.09 -12.09
N GLU A 225 -1.82 14.07 -12.71
CA GLU A 225 -0.96 14.23 -13.91
C GLU A 225 -1.72 14.94 -15.05
N ASP A 226 -2.90 14.44 -15.42
CA ASP A 226 -3.71 15.01 -16.52
C ASP A 226 -4.10 16.49 -16.28
N LYS A 227 -4.34 16.89 -15.02
CA LYS A 227 -4.66 18.28 -14.67
C LYS A 227 -3.44 19.20 -14.70
N PHE A 228 -2.28 18.69 -14.31
CA PHE A 228 -1.04 19.44 -14.47
C PHE A 228 -0.71 19.63 -15.95
N ASP A 229 -0.92 18.62 -16.79
CA ASP A 229 -0.68 18.69 -18.24
C ASP A 229 -1.67 19.60 -18.98
N SER A 230 -2.95 19.60 -18.60
CA SER A 230 -3.95 20.50 -19.19
C SER A 230 -3.73 21.98 -18.83
N LYS A 231 -3.33 22.28 -17.58
CA LYS A 231 -2.88 23.65 -17.21
C LYS A 231 -1.59 24.08 -17.90
N LEU A 232 -0.79 23.12 -18.37
CA LEU A 232 0.45 23.36 -19.11
C LEU A 232 0.23 23.80 -20.57
N GLY A 233 -0.93 23.47 -21.15
CA GLY A 233 -1.34 23.97 -22.46
C GLY A 233 -1.52 25.49 -22.50
N ASP A 234 -1.77 26.11 -21.33
CA ASP A 234 -2.12 27.53 -21.21
C ASP A 234 -0.94 28.46 -20.84
N LEU A 235 0.24 27.95 -20.47
CA LEU A 235 1.37 28.78 -19.99
C LEU A 235 2.73 28.35 -20.54
N SER A 236 3.24 29.06 -21.55
CA SER A 236 4.44 28.70 -22.33
C SER A 236 5.80 29.11 -21.75
N LEU A 237 5.91 29.54 -20.48
CA LEU A 237 7.21 29.99 -19.91
C LEU A 237 7.87 29.03 -18.92
N GLU A 238 7.18 27.98 -18.44
CA GLU A 238 7.72 27.06 -17.42
C GLU A 238 8.40 25.80 -17.99
N LYS A 239 8.60 25.75 -19.32
CA LYS A 239 9.20 24.60 -20.03
C LYS A 239 10.58 24.20 -19.49
N THR A 240 11.34 25.14 -18.91
CA THR A 240 12.68 24.88 -18.36
C THR A 240 12.65 24.30 -16.94
N LYS A 241 11.60 24.55 -16.15
CA LYS A 241 11.37 23.84 -14.87
C LYS A 241 10.82 22.43 -15.11
N ARG A 242 10.13 22.25 -16.24
CA ARG A 242 9.51 21.00 -16.69
C ARG A 242 10.52 19.87 -16.93
N ASP A 243 11.67 20.15 -17.55
CA ASP A 243 12.64 19.08 -17.85
C ASP A 243 13.30 18.52 -16.57
N ALA A 244 13.40 19.34 -15.51
CA ALA A 244 13.86 18.91 -14.19
C ALA A 244 12.78 18.16 -13.37
N HIS A 245 11.49 18.39 -13.64
CA HIS A 245 10.36 17.74 -12.97
C HIS A 245 9.94 16.44 -13.67
N LEU A 246 9.94 16.41 -15.01
CA LEU A 246 9.65 15.22 -15.81
C LEU A 246 10.78 14.17 -15.78
N GLN A 247 12.05 14.57 -15.64
CA GLN A 247 13.13 13.62 -15.31
C GLN A 247 12.95 12.96 -13.94
N LYS A 248 12.19 13.59 -13.01
CA LYS A 248 11.84 13.03 -11.70
C LYS A 248 10.59 12.13 -11.72
N MET A 249 9.76 12.22 -12.76
CA MET A 249 8.46 11.51 -12.87
C MET A 249 8.47 10.32 -13.86
N GLY A 250 9.63 9.71 -14.09
CA GLY A 250 9.72 8.52 -14.93
C GLY A 250 8.96 7.30 -14.35
N LEU A 251 7.82 6.97 -14.98
CA LEU A 251 7.07 5.70 -14.93
C LEU A 251 6.53 5.24 -13.56
N VAL A 252 5.21 5.40 -13.40
CA VAL A 252 4.39 4.99 -12.24
C VAL A 252 4.39 3.48 -12.04
N LYS A 253 5.06 3.01 -10.98
CA LYS A 253 4.82 1.73 -10.27
C LYS A 253 4.84 2.03 -8.77
N GLY A 254 3.98 1.36 -7.99
CA GLY A 254 3.41 1.84 -6.71
C GLY A 254 4.36 1.96 -5.51
N ILE A 255 3.79 2.17 -4.33
CA ILE A 255 4.49 2.13 -3.04
C ILE A 255 4.10 0.81 -2.37
N PHE A 256 5.07 0.06 -1.87
CA PHE A 256 4.81 -1.20 -1.17
C PHE A 256 5.11 -1.05 0.31
N ALA A 257 4.32 -1.67 1.18
CA ALA A 257 4.68 -1.88 2.57
C ALA A 257 5.30 -3.28 2.73
N ILE A 258 6.48 -3.35 3.34
CA ILE A 258 7.13 -4.59 3.81
C ILE A 258 6.89 -4.74 5.30
#